data_AF-A0A7X3UH31-F1
#
_entry.id   AF-A0A7X3UH31-F1
#
_cell.length_a   1.000
_cell.length_b   1.000
_cell.length_c   1.000
_cell.angle_alpha   90.00
_cell.angle_beta   90.00
_cell.angle_gamma   90.00
#
_symmetry.space_group_name_H-M   'P 1'
#
loop_
_entity.id
_entity.type
_entity.pdbx_description
1 polymer ?
#
loop_
_entity_poly.entity_id
_entity_poly.type
_entity_poly.pdbx_seq_one_letter_code
_entity_poly.pdbx_strand_id
1 'polypeptide(L)'
;MNKFNKLLRLMAHASSLMLILVEFICGVWICLIPIGFFIYFNVTAWQTTDATLPTIERLNQTLHATFWENIVVLVLIIAVRNFMYSAVKHSRETESE
;
A
#
# COMPACT_ATOMS: atom_id res chain seq x y z
N MET A 1 9.17 28.21 33.98
CA MET A 1 8.69 26.80 33.91
C MET A 1 7.43 26.59 33.07
N ASN A 2 6.35 27.36 33.22
CA ASN A 2 5.10 27.10 32.46
C ASN A 2 5.19 27.21 30.92
N LYS A 3 6.00 28.12 30.36
CA LYS A 3 6.15 28.25 28.90
C LYS A 3 6.90 27.05 28.27
N PHE A 4 7.90 26.52 28.96
CA PHE A 4 8.73 25.41 28.47
C PHE A 4 7.94 24.09 28.43
N ASN A 5 7.15 23.81 29.47
CA ASN A 5 6.22 22.66 29.47
C ASN A 5 5.13 22.76 28.41
N LYS A 6 4.68 23.98 28.07
CA LYS A 6 3.71 24.21 27.00
C LYS A 6 4.32 23.92 25.62
N LEU A 7 5.56 24.34 25.41
CA LEU A 7 6.35 24.05 24.21
C LEU A 7 6.60 22.55 24.02
N LEU A 8 7.00 21.84 25.08
CA LEU A 8 7.18 20.38 25.08
C LEU A 8 5.90 19.64 24.71
N ARG A 9 4.74 20.03 25.27
CA ARG A 9 3.45 19.44 24.88
C ARG A 9 3.09 19.70 23.42
N LEU A 10 3.35 20.91 22.91
CA LEU A 10 3.10 21.26 21.52
C LEU A 10 3.98 20.44 20.57
N MET A 11 5.25 20.26 20.89
CA MET A 11 6.17 19.43 20.11
C MET A 11 5.76 17.95 20.11
N ALA A 12 5.37 17.40 21.27
CA ALA A 12 4.88 16.02 21.36
C ALA A 12 3.58 15.82 20.53
N HIS A 13 2.66 16.79 20.57
CA HIS A 13 1.43 16.72 19.78
C HIS A 13 1.69 16.84 18.28
N ALA A 14 2.62 17.70 17.87
CA ALA A 14 3.04 17.84 16.48
C ALA A 14 3.73 16.56 15.96
N SER A 15 4.57 15.92 16.78
CA SER A 15 5.21 14.64 16.45
C SER A 15 4.19 13.52 16.23
N SER A 16 3.22 13.40 17.13
CA SER A 16 2.14 12.41 17.02
C SER A 16 1.27 12.64 15.77
N LEU A 17 0.92 13.89 15.47
CA LEU A 17 0.18 14.23 14.24
C LEU A 17 0.99 13.92 12.98
N MET A 18 2.31 14.17 13.00
CA MET A 18 3.20 13.86 11.88
C MET A 18 3.30 12.35 11.64
N LEU A 19 3.41 11.55 12.70
CA LEU A 19 3.37 10.08 12.61
C LEU A 19 2.05 9.58 12.00
N ILE A 20 0.91 10.08 12.47
CA ILE A 20 -0.42 9.72 11.90
C ILE A 20 -0.51 10.09 10.42
N LEU A 21 0.00 11.27 10.04
CA LEU A 21 0.01 11.70 8.64
C LEU A 21 0.88 10.77 7.77
N VAL A 22 2.06 10.39 8.25
CA VAL A 22 2.95 9.44 7.56
C VAL A 22 2.30 8.07 7.44
N GLU A 23 1.68 7.55 8.51
CA GLU A 23 0.92 6.30 8.48
C GLU A 23 -0.20 6.34 7.43
N PHE A 24 -0.95 7.45 7.37
CA PHE A 24 -2.02 7.63 6.38
C PHE A 24 -1.49 7.67 4.95
N ILE A 25 -0.44 8.46 4.69
CA ILE A 25 0.18 8.57 3.35
C ILE A 25 0.72 7.20 2.92
N CYS A 26 1.48 6.51 3.78
CA CYS A 26 1.98 5.17 3.50
C CYS A 26 0.83 4.19 3.24
N GLY A 27 -0.24 4.21 4.04
CA GLY A 27 -1.42 3.38 3.84
C GLY A 27 -2.08 3.59 2.48
N VAL A 28 -2.24 4.84 2.04
CA VAL A 28 -2.79 5.17 0.73
C VAL A 28 -1.91 4.63 -0.40
N TRP A 29 -0.59 4.81 -0.32
CA TRP A 29 0.33 4.30 -1.35
C TRP A 29 0.36 2.77 -1.40
N ILE A 30 0.29 2.10 -0.26
CA ILE A 30 0.21 0.63 -0.17
C ILE A 30 -1.04 0.10 -0.86
N CYS A 31 -2.13 0.85 -0.88
CA CYS A 31 -3.35 0.48 -1.61
C CYS A 31 -3.27 0.84 -3.11
N LEU A 32 -2.71 2.00 -3.46
CA LEU A 32 -2.70 2.48 -4.85
C LEU A 32 -1.68 1.76 -5.75
N ILE A 33 -0.48 1.46 -5.23
CA ILE A 33 0.59 0.82 -6.01
C ILE A 33 0.15 -0.55 -6.57
N PRO A 34 -0.44 -1.46 -5.78
CA PRO A 34 -0.96 -2.74 -6.27
C PRO A 34 -2.08 -2.61 -7.28
N ILE A 35 -2.99 -1.66 -7.08
CA ILE A 35 -4.07 -1.37 -8.04
C ILE A 35 -3.45 -0.93 -9.37
N GLY A 36 -2.43 -0.09 -9.32
CA GLY A 36 -1.66 0.32 -10.50
C GLY A 36 -1.01 -0.86 -11.22
N PHE A 37 -0.34 -1.77 -10.48
CA PHE A 37 0.25 -2.97 -11.06
C PHE A 37 -0.78 -3.92 -11.66
N PHE A 38 -1.91 -4.13 -10.98
CA PHE A 38 -3.02 -4.94 -11.49
C PHE A 38 -3.51 -4.40 -12.84
N ILE A 39 -3.77 -3.10 -12.93
CA ILE A 39 -4.21 -2.45 -14.17
C ILE A 39 -3.12 -2.59 -15.24
N TYR A 40 -1.86 -2.32 -14.89
CA TYR A 40 -0.74 -2.39 -15.83
C TYR A 40 -0.61 -3.79 -16.46
N PHE A 41 -0.54 -4.85 -15.64
CA PHE A 41 -0.39 -6.21 -16.15
C PHE A 41 -1.58 -6.63 -17.01
N ASN A 42 -2.82 -6.34 -16.59
CA ASN A 42 -4.01 -6.69 -17.36
C ASN A 42 -4.10 -5.91 -18.67
N VAL A 43 -3.74 -4.63 -18.71
CA VAL A 43 -3.74 -3.83 -19.95
C VAL A 43 -2.66 -4.32 -20.91
N THR A 44 -1.44 -4.58 -20.42
CA THR A 44 -0.36 -5.10 -21.25
C THR A 44 -0.71 -6.47 -21.81
N ALA A 45 -1.20 -7.38 -20.98
CA ALA A 45 -1.64 -8.70 -21.44
C ALA A 45 -2.76 -8.58 -22.47
N TRP A 46 -3.76 -7.72 -22.23
CA TRP A 46 -4.85 -7.47 -23.18
C TRP A 46 -4.37 -7.02 -24.56
N GLN A 47 -3.36 -6.14 -24.61
CA GLN A 47 -2.77 -5.67 -25.87
C GLN A 47 -2.03 -6.78 -26.62
N THR A 48 -1.45 -7.74 -25.89
CA THR A 48 -0.75 -8.88 -26.48
C THR A 48 -1.66 -10.05 -26.84
N THR A 49 -2.87 -10.12 -26.29
CA THR A 49 -3.85 -11.16 -26.61
C THR A 49 -4.45 -10.93 -28.00
N ASP A 50 -4.64 -12.01 -28.74
CA ASP A 50 -5.17 -12.00 -30.11
C ASP A 50 -6.49 -11.23 -30.20
N ALA A 51 -6.52 -10.22 -31.07
CA ALA A 51 -7.67 -9.34 -31.28
C ALA A 51 -8.77 -9.97 -32.14
N THR A 52 -8.51 -11.11 -32.78
CA THR A 52 -9.48 -11.86 -33.58
C THR A 52 -10.43 -12.69 -32.72
N LEU A 53 -10.08 -12.92 -31.45
CA LEU A 53 -10.90 -13.67 -30.51
C LEU A 53 -12.12 -12.88 -30.03
N PRO A 54 -13.24 -13.56 -29.73
CA PRO A 54 -14.37 -12.95 -29.03
C PRO A 54 -13.92 -12.32 -27.71
N THR A 55 -14.53 -11.18 -27.34
CA THR A 55 -14.14 -10.37 -26.16
C THR A 55 -14.07 -11.18 -24.86
N ILE A 56 -14.99 -12.14 -24.66
CA ILE A 56 -15.04 -12.98 -23.45
C ILE A 56 -13.86 -13.96 -23.41
N GLU A 57 -13.54 -14.60 -24.54
CA GLU A 57 -12.40 -15.52 -24.67
C GLU A 57 -11.08 -14.78 -24.42
N ARG A 58 -10.97 -13.57 -25.01
CA ARG A 58 -9.82 -12.67 -24.84
C ARG A 58 -9.65 -12.23 -23.38
N LEU A 59 -10.75 -11.96 -22.68
CA LEU A 59 -10.75 -11.63 -21.24
C LEU A 59 -10.25 -12.81 -20.42
N ASN A 60 -10.76 -14.02 -20.69
CA ASN A 60 -10.36 -15.22 -19.99
C ASN A 60 -8.86 -15.51 -20.16
N GLN A 61 -8.35 -15.40 -21.39
CA GLN A 61 -6.92 -15.55 -21.67
C GLN A 61 -6.06 -14.49 -20.98
N THR A 62 -6.53 -13.23 -20.96
CA THR A 62 -5.82 -12.12 -20.29
C THR A 62 -5.75 -12.32 -18.77
N LEU A 63 -6.83 -12.78 -18.15
CA LEU A 63 -6.87 -13.10 -16.72
C LEU A 63 -6.00 -14.31 -16.37
N HIS A 64 -6.02 -15.35 -17.21
CA HIS A 64 -5.12 -16.50 -17.04
C HIS A 64 -3.64 -16.11 -17.20
N ALA A 65 -3.33 -15.25 -18.16
CA ALA A 65 -1.97 -14.81 -18.44
C ALA A 65 -1.40 -13.92 -17.31
N THR A 66 -2.24 -13.17 -16.61
CA THR A 66 -1.83 -12.25 -15.52
C THR A 66 -2.06 -12.82 -14.13
N PHE A 67 -2.51 -14.07 -14.02
CA PHE A 67 -2.89 -14.68 -12.75
C PHE A 67 -1.73 -14.64 -11.74
N TRP A 68 -0.53 -15.04 -12.17
CA TRP A 68 0.63 -15.10 -11.29
C TRP A 68 1.12 -13.71 -10.86
N GLU A 69 1.11 -12.74 -11.76
CA GLU A 69 1.46 -11.36 -11.49
C GLU A 69 0.52 -10.76 -10.44
N ASN A 70 -0.79 -11.02 -10.56
CA ASN A 70 -1.79 -10.58 -9.60
C ASN A 70 -1.61 -11.24 -8.21
N ILE A 71 -1.24 -12.53 -8.18
CA ILE A 71 -0.91 -13.25 -6.93
C ILE A 71 0.34 -12.65 -6.28
N VAL A 72 1.41 -12.38 -7.05
CA VAL A 72 2.64 -11.76 -6.55
C VAL A 72 2.35 -10.38 -5.97
N VAL A 73 1.57 -9.57 -6.67
CA VAL A 73 1.13 -8.25 -6.19
C VAL A 73 0.37 -8.36 -4.87
N LEU A 74 -0.55 -9.33 -4.74
CA LEU A 74 -1.30 -9.57 -3.51
C LEU A 74 -0.39 -9.97 -2.34
N VAL A 75 0.56 -10.89 -2.56
CA VAL A 75 1.53 -11.31 -1.53
C VAL A 75 2.38 -10.13 -1.08
N LEU A 76 2.81 -9.28 -2.01
CA LEU A 76 3.58 -8.08 -1.70
C LEU A 76 2.82 -7.11 -0.80
N ILE A 77 1.52 -6.89 -1.07
CA ILE A 77 0.64 -6.07 -0.22
C ILE A 77 0.61 -6.59 1.20
N ILE A 78 0.39 -7.90 1.36
CA ILE A 78 0.27 -8.53 2.68
C ILE A 78 1.58 -8.39 3.44
N ALA A 79 2.72 -8.60 2.78
CA ALA A 79 4.04 -8.45 3.37
C ALA A 79 4.29 -7.01 3.84
N VAL A 80 4.03 -6.02 2.98
CA VAL A 80 4.23 -4.60 3.32
C VAL A 80 3.29 -4.16 4.44
N ARG A 81 2.02 -4.60 4.42
CA ARG A 81 1.06 -4.34 5.50
C ARG A 81 1.55 -4.89 6.83
N ASN A 82 2.03 -6.14 6.86
CA ASN A 82 2.52 -6.77 8.08
C ASN A 82 3.78 -6.08 8.60
N PHE A 83 4.70 -5.69 7.72
CA PHE A 83 5.88 -4.92 8.09
C PHE A 83 5.52 -3.56 8.69
N MET A 84 4.64 -2.79 8.04
CA MET A 84 4.15 -1.51 8.55
C MET A 84 3.46 -1.65 9.89
N TYR A 85 2.59 -2.66 10.06
CA TYR A 85 1.93 -2.90 11.33
C TYR A 85 2.94 -3.22 12.45
N SER A 86 3.97 -4.01 12.16
CA SER A 86 5.04 -4.30 13.11
C SER A 86 5.86 -3.04 13.45
N ALA A 87 6.16 -2.20 12.47
CA ALA A 87 6.91 -0.95 12.67
C ALA A 87 6.12 0.05 13.53
N VAL A 88 4.82 0.22 13.24
CA VAL A 88 3.91 1.06 14.03
C VAL A 88 3.77 0.53 15.45
N LYS A 89 3.59 -0.79 15.61
CA LYS A 89 3.51 -1.42 16.92
C LYS A 89 4.78 -1.18 17.73
N HIS A 90 5.95 -1.41 17.13
CA HIS A 90 7.24 -1.17 17.77
C HIS A 90 7.40 0.29 18.19
N SER A 91 7.08 1.25 17.31
CA SER A 91 7.14 2.68 17.62
C SER A 91 6.25 3.06 18.82
N ARG A 92 5.06 2.47 18.93
CA ARG A 92 4.14 2.75 20.06
C ARG A 92 4.61 2.13 21.37
N GLU A 93 5.24 0.97 21.32
CA GLU A 93 5.82 0.32 22.50
C GLU A 93 7.00 1.14 23.04
N THR A 94 7.88 1.65 22.16
CA THR A 94 9.04 2.48 22.56
C THR A 94 8.66 3.88 23.07
N GLU A 95 7.52 4.44 22.66
CA GLU A 95 6.99 5.70 23.24
C GLU A 95 6.33 5.50 24.62
N SER A 96 6.01 4.26 24.99
CA SER A 96 5.34 3.93 26.28
C SER A 96 6.31 3.60 27.42
N GLU A 97 7.57 3.30 27.10
CA GLU A 97 8.69 3.12 28.06
C GLU A 97 9.38 4.46 28.36
#